data_AF-A0A8D8PNM6-F1
#
_entry.id   AF-A0A8D8PNM6-F1
#
_cell.length_a   1.000
_cell.length_b   1.000
_cell.length_c   1.000
_cell.angle_alpha   90.00
_cell.angle_beta   90.00
_cell.angle_gamma   90.00
#
_symmetry.space_group_name_H-M   'P 1'
#
loop_
_entity.id
_entity.type
_entity.pdbx_description
1 polymer ?
#
loop_
_entity_poly.entity_id
_entity_poly.type
_entity_poly.pdbx_seq_one_letter_code
_entity_poly.pdbx_strand_id
1 'polypeptide(L)'
;MSDQSIIVKNQGSIYLAGPPLVQAATGEIVSAEELGGADLHCRISGVTDHYALNDNHALDLTRDIFQTSLKQDITGDLCSDFEEPLYSPEELYGIVGTDLKKSFDVKEVIMRIVDGSKFSEYKPLYGESLVTAFASIYGIKCGIIANNGVLFSESALKATHFIELCCQRKIPLIFIQNITGFMVGKDAESGGIAKHGAKMVTAVACAKVPKITLIIGGSYGAGNFGMCGRSYSPRFLFTWPNSKIAVMGGAQAASVLAQVTRENKQRMGQPWTEEDETKLKAPIVKQFERESDCYYATARLWDDGIIDPADTRKVLGLSLSATLKSPIEDTKFGVFRM
;
A
#
# COMPACT_ATOMS: atom_id res chain seq x y z
N MET A 1 -21.51 -3.45 -17.51
CA MET A 1 -22.80 -4.00 -17.04
C MET A 1 -23.06 -3.38 -15.67
N SER A 2 -23.61 -2.18 -15.67
CA SER A 2 -23.91 -1.41 -14.45
C SER A 2 -25.36 -1.63 -14.04
N ASP A 3 -25.70 -1.42 -12.77
CA ASP A 3 -27.09 -1.52 -12.28
C ASP A 3 -27.99 -0.45 -12.92
N GLN A 4 -27.44 0.74 -13.15
CA GLN A 4 -28.06 1.83 -13.91
C GLN A 4 -27.00 2.51 -14.79
N SER A 5 -27.39 2.96 -15.97
CA SER A 5 -26.50 3.56 -16.97
C SER A 5 -27.06 4.88 -17.52
N ILE A 6 -26.19 5.88 -17.63
CA ILE A 6 -26.50 7.20 -18.19
C ILE A 6 -25.73 7.37 -19.51
N ILE A 7 -26.37 7.94 -20.53
CA ILE A 7 -25.73 8.25 -21.81
C ILE A 7 -26.06 9.67 -22.27
N VAL A 8 -25.06 10.37 -22.80
CA VAL A 8 -25.20 11.75 -23.29
C VAL A 8 -25.63 11.74 -24.76
N LYS A 9 -26.71 12.47 -25.06
CA LYS A 9 -27.23 12.65 -26.41
C LYS A 9 -26.17 13.15 -27.40
N ASN A 10 -26.16 12.60 -28.62
CA ASN A 10 -25.30 13.04 -29.73
C ASN A 10 -23.80 13.03 -29.38
N GLN A 11 -23.38 12.18 -28.45
CA GLN A 11 -22.01 12.12 -27.94
C GLN A 11 -21.66 10.70 -27.50
N GLY A 12 -22.48 10.11 -26.62
CA GLY A 12 -22.29 8.73 -26.18
C GLY A 12 -22.73 7.74 -27.24
N SER A 13 -21.91 6.71 -27.48
CA SER A 13 -22.26 5.59 -28.35
C SER A 13 -21.84 4.26 -27.73
N ILE A 14 -22.70 3.25 -27.83
CA ILE A 14 -22.50 1.90 -27.28
C ILE A 14 -22.82 0.87 -28.36
N TYR A 15 -21.93 -0.10 -28.58
CA TYR A 15 -22.17 -1.21 -29.50
C TYR A 15 -21.16 -2.32 -29.23
N LEU A 16 -21.51 -3.55 -29.59
CA LEU A 16 -20.58 -4.68 -29.56
C LEU A 16 -19.58 -4.63 -30.72
N ALA A 17 -20.05 -4.16 -31.88
CA ALA A 17 -19.25 -3.99 -33.09
C ALA A 17 -19.46 -2.56 -33.61
N GLY A 18 -18.39 -1.78 -33.73
CA GLY A 18 -18.48 -0.42 -34.25
C GLY A 18 -18.75 -0.36 -35.75
N PRO A 19 -19.09 0.83 -36.29
CA PRO A 19 -19.44 0.99 -37.70
C PRO A 19 -18.45 0.37 -38.71
N PRO A 20 -17.12 0.48 -38.54
CA PRO A 20 -16.18 -0.16 -39.47
C PRO A 20 -16.31 -1.68 -39.51
N LEU A 21 -16.64 -2.31 -38.37
CA LEU A 21 -16.78 -3.77 -38.29
C LEU A 21 -18.13 -4.22 -38.87
N VAL A 22 -19.21 -3.46 -38.64
CA VAL A 22 -20.51 -3.70 -39.27
C VAL A 22 -20.39 -3.64 -40.79
N GLN A 23 -19.73 -2.61 -41.31
CA GLN A 23 -19.47 -2.47 -42.74
C GLN A 23 -18.63 -3.62 -43.29
N ALA A 24 -17.55 -4.01 -42.61
CA ALA A 24 -16.70 -5.10 -43.06
C ALA A 24 -17.42 -6.47 -43.06
N ALA A 25 -18.32 -6.71 -42.11
CA ALA A 25 -19.01 -7.99 -41.96
C ALA A 25 -20.27 -8.11 -42.83
N THR A 26 -20.99 -7.00 -43.06
CA THR A 26 -22.32 -7.02 -43.67
C THR A 26 -22.45 -6.14 -44.91
N GLY A 27 -21.49 -5.24 -45.15
CA GLY A 27 -21.57 -4.20 -46.18
C GLY A 27 -22.42 -2.98 -45.79
N GLU A 28 -23.09 -3.00 -44.64
CA GLU A 28 -23.93 -1.90 -44.15
C GLU A 28 -23.08 -0.71 -43.71
N ILE A 29 -23.42 0.49 -44.22
CA ILE A 29 -22.79 1.75 -43.82
C ILE A 29 -23.78 2.48 -42.91
N VAL A 30 -23.41 2.61 -41.63
CA VAL A 30 -24.23 3.23 -40.60
C VAL A 30 -23.36 4.17 -39.76
N SER A 31 -23.90 5.29 -39.30
CA SER A 31 -23.17 6.19 -38.41
C SER A 31 -23.11 5.64 -36.97
N ALA A 32 -22.20 6.16 -36.15
CA ALA A 32 -22.12 5.76 -34.73
C ALA A 32 -23.39 6.11 -33.94
N GLU A 33 -24.04 7.25 -34.25
CA GLU A 33 -25.28 7.67 -33.59
C GLU A 33 -26.46 6.79 -33.99
N GLU A 34 -26.57 6.41 -35.26
CA GLU A 34 -27.63 5.51 -35.73
C GLU A 34 -27.44 4.08 -35.20
N LEU A 35 -26.19 3.61 -35.12
CA LEU A 35 -25.87 2.25 -34.69
C LEU A 35 -26.02 2.04 -33.18
N GLY A 36 -25.73 3.07 -32.38
CA GLY A 36 -25.55 2.92 -30.94
C GLY A 36 -25.71 4.20 -30.13
N GLY A 37 -26.41 5.21 -30.65
CA GLY A 37 -26.59 6.50 -29.99
C GLY A 37 -27.54 6.47 -28.79
N ALA A 38 -27.61 7.61 -28.10
CA ALA A 38 -28.44 7.76 -26.89
C ALA A 38 -29.93 7.54 -27.16
N ASP A 39 -30.43 8.04 -28.30
CA ASP A 39 -31.84 7.87 -28.66
C ASP A 39 -32.18 6.39 -28.91
N LEU A 40 -31.29 5.63 -29.55
CA LEU A 40 -31.46 4.18 -29.74
C LEU A 40 -31.47 3.45 -28.39
N HIS A 41 -30.53 3.74 -27.50
CA HIS A 41 -30.39 2.99 -26.26
C HIS A 41 -31.40 3.35 -25.18
N CYS A 42 -31.78 4.63 -25.04
CA CYS A 42 -32.78 5.04 -24.05
C CYS A 42 -34.22 4.81 -24.51
N ARG A 43 -34.51 4.78 -25.83
CA ARG A 43 -35.89 4.69 -26.32
C ARG A 43 -36.26 3.33 -26.91
N ILE A 44 -35.30 2.59 -27.47
CA ILE A 44 -35.58 1.39 -28.25
C ILE A 44 -35.02 0.14 -27.56
N SER A 45 -33.71 0.05 -27.39
CA SER A 45 -33.08 -1.18 -26.90
C SER A 45 -33.11 -1.34 -25.38
N GLY A 46 -33.15 -0.25 -24.62
CA GLY A 46 -33.12 -0.27 -23.16
C GLY A 46 -31.76 -0.62 -22.56
N VAL A 47 -30.66 -0.47 -23.31
CA VAL A 47 -29.29 -0.71 -22.79
C VAL A 47 -28.87 0.38 -21.78
N THR A 48 -29.46 1.57 -21.88
CA THR A 48 -29.19 2.70 -20.99
C THR A 48 -30.49 3.26 -20.44
N ASP A 49 -30.49 3.61 -19.15
CA ASP A 49 -31.69 3.95 -18.39
C ASP A 49 -31.99 5.46 -18.39
N HIS A 50 -30.94 6.29 -18.46
CA HIS A 50 -31.05 7.74 -18.29
C HIS A 50 -30.47 8.50 -19.49
N TYR A 51 -31.28 9.42 -20.03
CA TYR A 51 -30.94 10.23 -21.20
C TYR A 51 -30.44 11.63 -20.78
N ALA A 52 -29.14 11.87 -20.91
CA ALA A 52 -28.51 13.13 -20.57
C ALA A 52 -28.39 14.08 -21.78
N LEU A 53 -28.47 15.38 -21.51
CA LEU A 53 -28.43 16.42 -22.54
C LEU A 53 -27.00 16.92 -22.82
N ASN A 54 -26.13 16.78 -21.84
CA ASN A 54 -24.71 17.12 -21.85
C ASN A 54 -24.05 16.47 -20.62
N ASP A 55 -22.73 16.61 -20.50
CA ASP A 55 -21.95 16.03 -19.41
C ASP A 55 -22.41 16.51 -18.01
N ASN A 56 -22.74 17.80 -17.85
CA ASN A 56 -23.21 18.32 -16.55
C ASN A 56 -24.52 17.67 -16.13
N HIS A 57 -25.48 17.55 -17.05
CA HIS A 57 -26.75 16.86 -16.77
C HIS A 57 -26.51 15.36 -16.45
N ALA A 58 -25.55 14.72 -17.10
CA ALA A 58 -25.19 13.33 -16.77
C ALA A 58 -24.64 13.21 -15.34
N LEU A 59 -23.85 14.18 -14.89
CA LEU A 59 -23.34 14.22 -13.50
C LEU A 59 -24.47 14.48 -12.49
N ASP A 60 -25.43 15.34 -12.80
CA ASP A 60 -26.60 15.57 -11.94
C ASP A 60 -27.41 14.29 -11.76
N LEU A 61 -27.73 13.60 -12.87
CA LEU A 61 -28.40 12.30 -12.85
C LEU A 61 -27.61 11.25 -12.05
N THR A 62 -26.28 11.26 -12.18
CA THR A 62 -25.41 10.36 -11.39
C THR A 62 -25.60 10.62 -9.89
N ARG A 63 -25.65 11.89 -9.46
CA ARG A 63 -25.87 12.24 -8.05
C ARG A 63 -27.25 11.81 -7.56
N ASP A 64 -28.28 11.95 -8.38
CA ASP A 64 -29.64 11.52 -8.05
C ASP A 64 -29.71 9.99 -7.84
N ILE A 65 -29.03 9.21 -8.69
CA ILE A 65 -28.92 7.75 -8.52
C ILE A 65 -28.26 7.42 -7.18
N PHE A 66 -27.15 8.09 -6.83
CA PHE A 66 -26.48 7.86 -5.55
C PHE A 66 -27.37 8.19 -4.34
N GLN A 67 -28.19 9.25 -4.39
CA GLN A 67 -29.11 9.61 -3.29
C GLN A 67 -30.10 8.47 -2.96
N THR A 68 -30.55 7.73 -3.98
CA THR A 68 -31.49 6.60 -3.78
C THR A 68 -30.82 5.31 -3.32
N SER A 69 -29.48 5.23 -3.39
CA SER A 69 -28.71 4.00 -3.16
C SER A 69 -28.06 3.93 -1.76
N LEU A 70 -28.03 5.03 -1.00
CA LEU A 70 -27.38 5.08 0.31
C LEU A 70 -28.25 4.41 1.39
N LYS A 71 -27.89 3.18 1.79
CA LYS A 71 -28.35 2.61 3.07
C LYS A 71 -27.62 3.33 4.22
N GLN A 72 -28.40 3.85 5.16
CA GLN A 72 -27.99 4.81 6.19
C GLN A 72 -27.09 4.27 7.32
N ASP A 73 -26.92 2.95 7.43
CA ASP A 73 -26.17 2.36 8.55
C ASP A 73 -24.70 2.14 8.20
N ILE A 74 -23.94 3.24 8.16
CA ILE A 74 -22.49 3.16 8.02
C ILE A 74 -21.82 3.66 9.29
N THR A 75 -21.29 2.74 10.07
CA THR A 75 -20.42 3.05 11.21
C THR A 75 -19.09 3.63 10.72
N GLY A 76 -18.65 4.78 11.25
CA GLY A 76 -17.29 5.29 11.02
C GLY A 76 -17.17 6.61 10.26
N ASP A 77 -18.19 7.47 10.30
CA ASP A 77 -17.99 8.87 9.92
C ASP A 77 -16.90 9.50 10.80
N LEU A 78 -16.11 10.39 10.19
CA LEU A 78 -15.08 11.16 10.90
C LEU A 78 -15.76 11.86 12.08
N CYS A 79 -15.32 11.54 13.30
CA CYS A 79 -15.88 12.16 14.50
C CYS A 79 -15.56 13.66 14.43
N SER A 80 -16.50 14.54 14.76
CA SER A 80 -16.23 15.98 14.79
C SER A 80 -15.29 16.38 15.93
N ASP A 81 -15.18 15.53 16.96
CA ASP A 81 -14.39 15.78 18.16
C ASP A 81 -13.05 15.03 18.08
N PHE A 82 -12.07 15.61 17.38
CA PHE A 82 -10.67 15.18 17.43
C PHE A 82 -9.74 16.33 17.80
N GLU A 83 -8.60 16.00 18.42
CA GLU A 83 -7.53 16.96 18.70
C GLU A 83 -6.53 16.96 17.54
N GLU A 84 -6.14 18.15 17.06
CA GLU A 84 -5.03 18.24 16.10
C GLU A 84 -3.69 17.83 16.76
N PRO A 85 -2.71 17.33 15.98
CA PRO A 85 -1.38 17.06 16.50
C PRO A 85 -0.74 18.33 17.06
N LEU A 86 0.12 18.19 18.06
CA LEU A 86 0.83 19.30 18.70
C LEU A 86 1.97 19.87 17.83
N TYR A 87 2.39 19.13 16.81
CA TYR A 87 3.55 19.44 15.98
C TYR A 87 3.14 19.62 14.52
N SER A 88 3.85 20.48 13.80
CA SER A 88 3.54 20.74 12.40
C SER A 88 3.85 19.51 11.54
N PRO A 89 2.99 19.13 10.57
CA PRO A 89 3.29 18.05 9.64
C PRO A 89 4.49 18.36 8.73
N GLU A 90 4.84 19.63 8.51
CA GLU A 90 6.00 20.02 7.69
C GLU A 90 7.34 19.62 8.34
N GLU A 91 7.37 19.43 9.66
CA GLU A 91 8.57 18.96 10.36
C GLU A 91 8.99 17.53 9.92
N LEU A 92 8.07 16.75 9.32
CA LEU A 92 8.36 15.42 8.75
C LEU A 92 9.45 15.46 7.70
N TYR A 93 9.58 16.56 6.96
CA TYR A 93 10.64 16.74 5.96
C TYR A 93 12.03 16.69 6.59
N GLY A 94 12.20 17.27 7.79
CA GLY A 94 13.48 17.34 8.50
C GLY A 94 13.81 16.07 9.30
N ILE A 95 12.79 15.27 9.67
CA ILE A 95 12.97 14.06 10.48
C ILE A 95 13.48 12.89 9.65
N VAL A 96 12.75 12.56 8.58
CA VAL A 96 13.08 11.38 7.77
C VAL A 96 14.10 11.74 6.70
N GLY A 97 13.94 12.90 6.06
CA GLY A 97 14.84 13.38 5.01
C GLY A 97 14.95 12.42 3.82
N THR A 98 16.02 12.60 3.03
CA THR A 98 16.28 11.82 1.81
C THR A 98 17.36 10.74 2.00
N ASP A 99 18.14 10.81 3.08
CA ASP A 99 19.16 9.80 3.39
C ASP A 99 18.59 8.65 4.22
N LEU A 100 18.19 7.58 3.53
CA LEU A 100 17.63 6.37 4.14
C LEU A 100 18.61 5.60 5.04
N LYS A 101 19.90 5.97 5.08
CA LYS A 101 20.88 5.36 5.99
C LYS A 101 20.90 6.01 7.36
N LYS A 102 20.38 7.25 7.48
CA LYS A 102 20.33 7.97 8.75
C LYS A 102 19.23 7.38 9.62
N SER A 103 19.59 6.99 10.84
CA SER A 103 18.60 6.57 11.83
C SER A 103 17.86 7.78 12.40
N PHE A 104 16.59 7.58 12.69
CA PHE A 104 15.72 8.53 13.38
C PHE A 104 14.73 7.74 14.24
N ASP A 105 14.14 8.39 15.25
CA ASP A 105 13.08 7.78 16.05
C ASP A 105 11.75 7.90 15.30
N VAL A 106 11.15 6.76 14.92
CA VAL A 106 9.87 6.73 14.21
C VAL A 106 8.71 7.30 15.04
N LYS A 107 8.86 7.42 16.37
CA LYS A 107 7.87 8.09 17.22
C LYS A 107 7.70 9.56 16.85
N GLU A 108 8.75 10.22 16.34
CA GLU A 108 8.67 11.59 15.82
C GLU A 108 7.69 11.69 14.63
N VAL A 109 7.63 10.65 13.79
CA VAL A 109 6.66 10.57 12.70
C VAL A 109 5.24 10.35 13.26
N ILE A 110 5.09 9.41 14.20
CA ILE A 110 3.79 9.10 14.82
C ILE A 110 3.18 10.34 15.50
N MET A 111 3.96 11.09 16.28
CA MET A 111 3.49 12.29 17.00
C MET A 111 2.91 13.37 16.07
N ARG A 112 3.36 13.46 14.82
CA ARG A 112 2.87 14.44 13.84
C ARG A 112 1.65 13.97 13.05
N ILE A 113 1.28 12.70 13.20
CA ILE A 113 0.18 12.09 12.45
C ILE A 113 -1.03 11.83 13.35
N VAL A 114 -0.84 11.51 14.63
CA VAL A 114 -1.94 11.10 15.53
C VAL A 114 -2.57 12.27 16.29
N ASP A 115 -3.82 12.10 16.67
CA ASP A 115 -4.60 13.11 17.38
C ASP A 115 -3.94 13.52 18.70
N GLY A 116 -3.83 14.83 18.94
CA GLY A 116 -3.18 15.41 20.12
C GLY A 116 -1.73 14.97 20.34
N SER A 117 -1.07 14.39 19.32
CA SER A 117 0.24 13.73 19.44
C SER A 117 0.29 12.64 20.52
N LYS A 118 -0.86 12.05 20.87
CA LYS A 118 -1.00 11.04 21.92
C LYS A 118 -1.11 9.64 21.32
N PHE A 119 -0.27 8.74 21.80
CA PHE A 119 -0.38 7.32 21.51
C PHE A 119 0.00 6.48 22.74
N SER A 120 -0.63 5.32 22.90
CA SER A 120 -0.34 4.36 23.96
C SER A 120 0.55 3.26 23.39
N GLU A 121 1.85 3.33 23.67
CA GLU A 121 2.81 2.33 23.20
C GLU A 121 2.58 0.98 23.88
N TYR A 122 2.55 -0.08 23.08
CA TYR A 122 2.50 -1.47 23.54
C TYR A 122 3.92 -2.03 23.56
N LYS A 123 4.31 -2.66 24.68
CA LYS A 123 5.65 -3.22 24.87
C LYS A 123 6.78 -2.23 24.52
N PRO A 124 6.84 -1.04 25.15
CA PRO A 124 7.85 -0.01 24.82
C PRO A 124 9.29 -0.47 25.05
N LEU A 125 9.53 -1.38 26.01
CA LEU A 125 10.86 -1.87 26.40
C LEU A 125 11.22 -3.26 25.84
N TYR A 126 10.48 -3.75 24.83
CA TYR A 126 10.71 -5.07 24.24
C TYR A 126 10.62 -4.97 22.71
N GLY A 127 11.62 -5.49 22.00
CA GLY A 127 11.68 -5.40 20.54
C GLY A 127 11.62 -3.96 20.05
N GLU A 128 12.46 -3.07 20.60
CA GLU A 128 12.42 -1.61 20.40
C GLU A 128 12.65 -1.16 18.95
N SER A 129 13.19 -2.05 18.09
CA SER A 129 13.31 -1.80 16.65
C SER A 129 11.96 -1.82 15.90
N LEU A 130 10.87 -2.13 16.60
CA LEU A 130 9.51 -2.00 16.09
C LEU A 130 8.62 -1.33 17.16
N VAL A 131 8.11 -0.16 16.83
CA VAL A 131 7.14 0.55 17.66
C VAL A 131 5.76 0.02 17.34
N THR A 132 4.99 -0.35 18.36
CA THR A 132 3.58 -0.67 18.23
C THR A 132 2.78 0.16 19.21
N ALA A 133 1.71 0.81 18.74
CA ALA A 133 0.96 1.74 19.57
C ALA A 133 -0.51 1.82 19.17
N PHE A 134 -1.38 2.03 20.15
CA PHE A 134 -2.76 2.44 19.91
C PHE A 134 -2.84 3.96 19.84
N ALA A 135 -3.51 4.49 18.83
CA ALA A 135 -3.70 5.93 18.65
C ALA A 135 -5.06 6.22 18.00
N SER A 136 -5.33 7.48 17.72
CA SER A 136 -6.46 7.91 16.88
C SER A 136 -6.00 8.88 15.80
N ILE A 137 -6.66 8.86 14.65
CA ILE A 137 -6.48 9.83 13.56
C ILE A 137 -7.87 10.31 13.15
N TYR A 138 -8.14 11.62 13.30
CA TYR A 138 -9.47 12.22 13.13
C TYR A 138 -10.56 11.49 13.92
N GLY A 139 -10.25 11.12 15.16
CA GLY A 139 -11.14 10.41 16.08
C GLY A 139 -11.28 8.91 15.81
N ILE A 140 -10.71 8.40 14.71
CA ILE A 140 -10.76 6.99 14.36
C ILE A 140 -9.62 6.25 15.05
N LYS A 141 -9.97 5.30 15.94
CA LYS A 141 -8.98 4.45 16.62
C LYS A 141 -8.23 3.57 15.64
N CYS A 142 -6.90 3.50 15.79
CA CYS A 142 -6.04 2.67 14.96
C CYS A 142 -4.90 2.04 15.78
N GLY A 143 -4.37 0.92 15.29
CA GLY A 143 -3.16 0.29 15.77
C GLY A 143 -2.02 0.56 14.79
N ILE A 144 -0.98 1.23 15.26
CA ILE A 144 0.20 1.58 14.45
C ILE A 144 1.29 0.56 14.69
N ILE A 145 1.93 0.10 13.61
CA ILE A 145 3.11 -0.78 13.61
C ILE A 145 4.17 -0.11 12.75
N ALA A 146 5.25 0.38 13.35
CA ALA A 146 6.22 1.25 12.69
C ALA A 146 7.66 0.76 12.90
N ASN A 147 8.45 0.70 11.82
CA ASN A 147 9.85 0.30 11.93
C ASN A 147 10.70 1.40 12.56
N ASN A 148 11.55 1.00 13.51
CA ASN A 148 12.54 1.85 14.17
C ASN A 148 13.95 1.23 14.05
N GLY A 149 14.17 0.40 13.02
CA GLY A 149 15.39 -0.36 12.81
C GLY A 149 15.15 -1.73 12.16
N VAL A 150 16.17 -2.59 12.23
CA VAL A 150 16.15 -3.98 11.73
C VAL A 150 15.21 -4.84 12.60
N LEU A 151 14.50 -5.80 12.00
CA LEU A 151 13.60 -6.69 12.75
C LEU A 151 14.37 -7.83 13.44
N PHE A 152 14.10 -8.01 14.73
CA PHE A 152 14.55 -9.16 15.52
C PHE A 152 13.37 -10.11 15.81
N SER A 153 13.67 -11.28 16.40
CA SER A 153 12.66 -12.24 16.85
C SER A 153 11.64 -11.60 17.80
N GLU A 154 12.13 -10.77 18.72
CA GLU A 154 11.34 -10.02 19.69
C GLU A 154 10.39 -9.03 19.00
N SER A 155 10.89 -8.33 17.98
CA SER A 155 10.10 -7.38 17.18
C SER A 155 8.95 -8.11 16.47
N ALA A 156 9.21 -9.28 15.88
CA ALA A 156 8.20 -10.08 15.20
C ALA A 156 7.16 -10.67 16.17
N LEU A 157 7.59 -11.15 17.35
CA LEU A 157 6.68 -11.62 18.40
C LEU A 157 5.81 -10.49 18.96
N LYS A 158 6.40 -9.30 19.17
CA LYS A 158 5.68 -8.08 19.58
C LYS A 158 4.61 -7.71 18.56
N ALA A 159 4.96 -7.69 17.27
CA ALA A 159 4.04 -7.39 16.18
C ALA A 159 2.88 -8.40 16.12
N THR A 160 3.21 -9.70 16.17
CA THR A 160 2.23 -10.79 16.11
C THR A 160 1.15 -10.59 17.18
N HIS A 161 1.57 -10.43 18.43
CA HIS A 161 0.63 -10.25 19.54
C HIS A 161 -0.14 -8.93 19.43
N PHE A 162 0.50 -7.84 18.99
CA PHE A 162 -0.20 -6.57 18.80
C PHE A 162 -1.30 -6.67 17.72
N ILE A 163 -1.03 -7.39 16.62
CA ILE A 163 -2.02 -7.66 15.57
C ILE A 163 -3.18 -8.48 16.12
N GLU A 164 -2.93 -9.49 16.94
CA GLU A 164 -3.98 -10.28 17.60
C GLU A 164 -4.91 -9.39 18.45
N LEU A 165 -4.35 -8.47 19.24
CA LEU A 165 -5.13 -7.51 20.03
C LEU A 165 -5.98 -6.59 19.15
N CYS A 166 -5.42 -6.08 18.05
CA CYS A 166 -6.16 -5.23 17.13
C CYS A 166 -7.29 -6.00 16.44
N CYS A 167 -7.03 -7.24 16.01
CA CYS A 167 -8.03 -8.10 15.39
C CYS A 167 -9.17 -8.44 16.36
N GLN A 168 -8.85 -8.78 17.60
CA GLN A 168 -9.86 -9.07 18.64
C GLN A 168 -10.75 -7.86 18.93
N ARG A 169 -10.16 -6.65 18.92
CA ARG A 169 -10.84 -5.40 19.24
C ARG A 169 -11.46 -4.71 18.02
N LYS A 170 -11.33 -5.30 16.83
CA LYS A 170 -11.76 -4.71 15.54
C LYS A 170 -11.15 -3.33 15.27
N ILE A 171 -9.87 -3.16 15.61
CA ILE A 171 -9.11 -1.93 15.41
C ILE A 171 -8.34 -2.01 14.07
N PRO A 172 -8.54 -1.07 13.13
CA PRO A 172 -7.74 -0.95 11.92
C PRO A 172 -6.24 -0.84 12.19
N LEU A 173 -5.43 -1.42 11.30
CA LEU A 173 -3.98 -1.43 11.40
C LEU A 173 -3.34 -0.46 10.39
N ILE A 174 -2.35 0.30 10.84
CA ILE A 174 -1.50 1.15 10.00
C ILE A 174 -0.05 0.66 10.12
N PHE A 175 0.54 0.30 8.98
CA PHE A 175 1.93 -0.13 8.89
C PHE A 175 2.77 1.01 8.33
N ILE A 176 3.78 1.45 9.08
CA ILE A 176 4.73 2.48 8.66
C ILE A 176 6.06 1.78 8.35
N GLN A 177 6.35 1.59 7.06
CA GLN A 177 7.53 0.87 6.59
C GLN A 177 8.75 1.77 6.47
N ASN A 178 9.79 1.39 7.19
CA ASN A 178 11.17 1.80 6.95
C ASN A 178 12.09 0.63 7.33
N ILE A 179 12.06 -0.42 6.51
CA ILE A 179 12.65 -1.71 6.83
C ILE A 179 13.71 -2.14 5.83
N THR A 180 14.89 -2.44 6.34
CA THR A 180 16.04 -2.99 5.59
C THR A 180 16.09 -4.51 5.62
N GLY A 181 15.39 -5.16 6.56
CA GLY A 181 15.27 -6.61 6.64
C GLY A 181 15.22 -7.12 8.09
N PHE A 182 15.40 -8.43 8.22
CA PHE A 182 15.57 -9.10 9.52
C PHE A 182 17.06 -9.19 9.87
N MET A 183 17.36 -9.34 11.17
CA MET A 183 18.72 -9.58 11.62
C MET A 183 19.26 -10.89 11.06
N VAL A 184 20.49 -10.89 10.57
CA VAL A 184 21.14 -12.07 9.99
C VAL A 184 22.25 -12.57 10.90
N GLY A 185 22.51 -13.88 10.86
CA GLY A 185 23.62 -14.49 11.59
C GLY A 185 23.24 -15.83 12.21
N LYS A 186 24.24 -16.62 12.58
CA LYS A 186 24.06 -17.96 13.16
C LYS A 186 23.20 -17.94 14.42
N ASP A 187 23.39 -16.95 15.29
CA ASP A 187 22.64 -16.83 16.54
C ASP A 187 21.18 -16.43 16.29
N ALA A 188 20.92 -15.57 15.30
CA ALA A 188 19.56 -15.21 14.89
C ALA A 188 18.81 -16.43 14.31
N GLU A 189 19.47 -17.20 13.44
CA GLU A 189 18.89 -18.40 12.83
C GLU A 189 18.64 -19.51 13.87
N SER A 190 19.62 -19.80 14.72
CA SER A 190 19.47 -20.81 15.79
C SER A 190 18.48 -20.38 16.87
N GLY A 191 18.35 -19.08 17.12
CA GLY A 191 17.29 -18.48 17.94
C GLY A 191 15.90 -18.53 17.28
N GLY A 192 15.78 -18.99 16.04
CA GLY A 192 14.51 -19.21 15.36
C GLY A 192 13.91 -17.95 14.73
N ILE A 193 14.71 -16.97 14.32
CA ILE A 193 14.20 -15.74 13.70
C ILE A 193 13.25 -16.00 12.54
N ALA A 194 13.50 -17.05 11.75
CA ALA A 194 12.61 -17.48 10.66
C ALA A 194 11.20 -17.84 11.17
N LYS A 195 11.08 -18.63 12.25
CA LYS A 195 9.75 -18.98 12.80
C LYS A 195 9.08 -17.82 13.51
N HIS A 196 9.85 -16.89 14.09
CA HIS A 196 9.31 -15.69 14.71
C HIS A 196 8.78 -14.70 13.66
N GLY A 197 9.53 -14.46 12.59
CA GLY A 197 9.07 -13.72 11.42
C GLY A 197 7.84 -14.36 10.76
N ALA A 198 7.81 -15.69 10.65
CA ALA A 198 6.65 -16.41 10.11
C ALA A 198 5.37 -16.17 10.91
N LYS A 199 5.43 -16.10 12.26
CA LYS A 199 4.27 -15.75 13.09
C LYS A 199 3.72 -14.36 12.74
N MET A 200 4.60 -13.38 12.56
CA MET A 200 4.20 -12.02 12.16
C MET A 200 3.51 -12.02 10.79
N VAL A 201 4.09 -12.73 9.82
CA VAL A 201 3.50 -12.87 8.47
C VAL A 201 2.13 -13.56 8.52
N THR A 202 1.97 -14.62 9.31
CA THR A 202 0.67 -15.27 9.52
C THR A 202 -0.34 -14.30 10.11
N ALA A 203 0.05 -13.50 11.11
CA ALA A 203 -0.85 -12.53 11.72
C ALA A 203 -1.30 -11.45 10.70
N VAL A 204 -0.36 -10.90 9.93
CA VAL A 204 -0.65 -9.90 8.88
C VAL A 204 -1.58 -10.47 7.80
N ALA A 205 -1.29 -11.68 7.31
CA ALA A 205 -2.04 -12.31 6.24
C ALA A 205 -3.48 -12.65 6.64
N CYS A 206 -3.68 -13.11 7.88
CA CYS A 206 -5.00 -13.52 8.36
C CYS A 206 -5.85 -12.35 8.88
N ALA A 207 -5.25 -11.23 9.29
CA ALA A 207 -5.96 -10.09 9.87
C ALA A 207 -7.05 -9.55 8.94
N LYS A 208 -8.30 -9.55 9.44
CA LYS A 208 -9.50 -9.08 8.72
C LYS A 208 -9.91 -7.65 9.02
N VAL A 209 -9.29 -7.03 10.03
CA VAL A 209 -9.37 -5.58 10.22
C VAL A 209 -8.81 -4.85 9.00
N PRO A 210 -9.30 -3.64 8.67
CA PRO A 210 -8.68 -2.83 7.63
C PRO A 210 -7.19 -2.63 7.89
N LYS A 211 -6.37 -2.81 6.86
CA LYS A 211 -4.92 -2.58 6.90
C LYS A 211 -4.58 -1.47 5.93
N ILE A 212 -3.79 -0.50 6.35
CA ILE A 212 -3.24 0.57 5.51
C ILE A 212 -1.73 0.54 5.66
N THR A 213 -1.00 0.69 4.57
CA THR A 213 0.46 0.67 4.57
C THR A 213 0.99 1.99 4.04
N LEU A 214 2.01 2.53 4.70
CA LEU A 214 2.73 3.72 4.29
C LEU A 214 4.22 3.41 4.28
N ILE A 215 4.88 3.55 3.13
CA ILE A 215 6.32 3.41 3.01
C ILE A 215 6.96 4.79 3.14
N ILE A 216 7.65 5.03 4.25
CA ILE A 216 8.33 6.31 4.54
C ILE A 216 9.84 6.27 4.24
N GLY A 217 10.37 5.08 3.93
CA GLY A 217 11.78 4.87 3.66
C GLY A 217 12.05 3.58 2.89
N GLY A 218 12.82 2.67 3.47
CA GLY A 218 13.11 1.38 2.85
C GLY A 218 11.94 0.39 2.94
N SER A 219 11.74 -0.40 1.88
CA SER A 219 10.88 -1.57 1.87
C SER A 219 11.62 -2.72 1.18
N TYR A 220 12.37 -3.50 1.96
CA TYR A 220 13.25 -4.54 1.42
C TYR A 220 12.91 -5.96 1.90
N GLY A 221 12.96 -6.90 0.95
CA GLY A 221 12.96 -8.34 1.20
C GLY A 221 11.84 -8.83 2.11
N ALA A 222 12.16 -9.74 3.03
CA ALA A 222 11.19 -10.30 3.97
C ALA A 222 10.56 -9.27 4.93
N GLY A 223 11.21 -8.11 5.12
CA GLY A 223 10.66 -7.00 5.90
C GLY A 223 9.36 -6.45 5.30
N ASN A 224 9.30 -6.33 3.97
CA ASN A 224 8.09 -5.94 3.26
C ASN A 224 6.90 -6.86 3.61
N PHE A 225 7.16 -8.16 3.70
CA PHE A 225 6.12 -9.15 3.99
C PHE A 225 5.57 -9.00 5.41
N GLY A 226 6.47 -8.91 6.41
CA GLY A 226 6.08 -8.74 7.80
C GLY A 226 5.37 -7.40 8.06
N MET A 227 5.63 -6.37 7.26
CA MET A 227 5.04 -5.04 7.42
C MET A 227 3.85 -4.77 6.48
N CYS A 228 3.16 -5.81 6.02
CA CYS A 228 1.96 -5.70 5.18
C CYS A 228 2.19 -4.98 3.83
N GLY A 229 3.20 -5.42 3.08
CA GLY A 229 3.39 -4.96 1.69
C GLY A 229 2.25 -5.39 0.74
N ARG A 230 2.40 -5.05 -0.54
CA ARG A 230 1.31 -5.14 -1.55
C ARG A 230 0.64 -6.52 -1.64
N SER A 231 1.40 -7.61 -1.46
CA SER A 231 0.88 -8.98 -1.52
C SER A 231 -0.02 -9.38 -0.35
N TYR A 232 -0.10 -8.57 0.71
CA TYR A 232 -0.93 -8.83 1.90
C TYR A 232 -2.24 -8.03 1.91
N SER A 233 -2.59 -7.48 0.74
CA SER A 233 -3.85 -6.77 0.49
C SER A 233 -4.20 -5.72 1.56
N PRO A 234 -3.31 -4.76 1.86
CA PRO A 234 -3.77 -3.55 2.52
C PRO A 234 -4.83 -2.88 1.64
N ARG A 235 -5.81 -2.24 2.26
CA ARG A 235 -6.87 -1.48 1.57
C ARG A 235 -6.30 -0.34 0.75
N PHE A 236 -5.24 0.28 1.28
CA PHE A 236 -4.42 1.26 0.59
C PHE A 236 -2.95 1.06 0.97
N LEU A 237 -2.05 1.22 0.01
CA LEU A 237 -0.61 1.28 0.21
C LEU A 237 -0.09 2.56 -0.44
N PHE A 238 0.42 3.49 0.36
CA PHE A 238 1.03 4.73 -0.12
C PHE A 238 2.54 4.73 0.10
N THR A 239 3.22 5.61 -0.63
CA THR A 239 4.67 5.74 -0.54
C THR A 239 5.09 7.20 -0.49
N TRP A 240 6.15 7.51 0.25
CA TRP A 240 6.74 8.84 0.24
C TRP A 240 7.73 9.01 -0.92
N PRO A 241 8.07 10.25 -1.33
CA PRO A 241 8.95 10.48 -2.48
C PRO A 241 10.38 9.99 -2.27
N ASN A 242 10.85 9.90 -1.03
CA ASN A 242 12.18 9.41 -0.66
C ASN A 242 12.26 7.87 -0.55
N SER A 243 11.13 7.17 -0.66
CA SER A 243 11.05 5.73 -0.44
C SER A 243 11.80 4.92 -1.50
N LYS A 244 12.22 3.71 -1.11
CA LYS A 244 12.83 2.73 -2.01
C LYS A 244 12.28 1.33 -1.73
N ILE A 245 11.94 0.59 -2.79
CA ILE A 245 11.38 -0.77 -2.69
C ILE A 245 12.15 -1.76 -3.56
N ALA A 246 12.66 -2.85 -2.99
CA ALA A 246 13.34 -3.89 -3.76
C ALA A 246 13.40 -5.22 -3.01
N VAL A 247 13.80 -6.30 -3.69
CA VAL A 247 14.07 -7.59 -3.02
C VAL A 247 15.20 -7.49 -1.99
N MET A 248 16.21 -6.65 -2.25
CA MET A 248 17.31 -6.30 -1.34
C MET A 248 17.96 -5.00 -1.81
N GLY A 249 18.89 -4.44 -1.04
CA GLY A 249 19.63 -3.24 -1.46
C GLY A 249 20.53 -3.51 -2.68
N GLY A 250 20.64 -2.55 -3.61
CA GLY A 250 21.41 -2.73 -4.85
C GLY A 250 22.88 -3.07 -4.62
N ALA A 251 23.53 -2.43 -3.65
CA ALA A 251 24.91 -2.74 -3.26
C ALA A 251 25.06 -4.16 -2.69
N GLN A 252 24.05 -4.64 -1.96
CA GLN A 252 24.04 -6.01 -1.41
C GLN A 252 23.87 -7.03 -2.54
N ALA A 253 22.91 -6.82 -3.44
CA ALA A 253 22.69 -7.68 -4.61
C ALA A 253 23.95 -7.82 -5.48
N ALA A 254 24.58 -6.68 -5.80
CA ALA A 254 25.80 -6.64 -6.58
C ALA A 254 26.97 -7.37 -5.88
N SER A 255 27.08 -7.25 -4.56
CA SER A 255 28.12 -7.93 -3.78
C SER A 255 27.93 -9.44 -3.72
N VAL A 256 26.70 -9.91 -3.52
CA VAL A 256 26.38 -11.35 -3.52
C VAL A 256 26.66 -11.97 -4.90
N LEU A 257 26.22 -11.32 -5.98
CA LEU A 257 26.47 -11.82 -7.32
C LEU A 257 27.96 -11.86 -7.66
N ALA A 258 28.71 -10.81 -7.30
CA ALA A 258 30.17 -10.80 -7.47
C ALA A 258 30.86 -11.94 -6.72
N GLN A 259 30.45 -12.20 -5.48
CA GLN A 259 31.01 -13.29 -4.68
C GLN A 259 30.74 -14.66 -5.32
N VAL A 260 29.49 -14.94 -5.71
CA VAL A 260 29.12 -16.22 -6.36
C VAL A 260 29.86 -16.40 -7.69
N THR A 261 29.98 -15.34 -8.49
CA THR A 261 30.73 -15.40 -9.76
C THR A 261 32.21 -15.67 -9.51
N ARG A 262 32.83 -15.02 -8.50
CA ARG A 262 34.22 -15.26 -8.11
C ARG A 262 34.45 -16.71 -7.70
N GLU A 263 33.60 -17.27 -6.83
CA GLU A 263 33.71 -18.66 -6.38
C GLU A 263 33.56 -19.65 -7.54
N ASN A 264 32.62 -19.41 -8.47
CA ASN A 264 32.44 -20.25 -9.66
C ASN A 264 33.66 -20.19 -10.60
N LYS A 265 34.20 -18.99 -10.87
CA LYS A 265 35.41 -18.85 -11.70
C LYS A 265 36.63 -19.51 -11.06
N GLN A 266 36.79 -19.38 -9.74
CA GLN A 266 37.85 -20.07 -9.01
C GLN A 266 37.74 -21.60 -9.13
N ARG A 267 36.53 -22.17 -9.03
CA ARG A 267 36.30 -23.61 -9.25
C ARG A 267 36.61 -24.06 -10.68
N MET A 268 36.42 -23.19 -11.66
CA MET A 268 36.73 -23.45 -13.08
C MET A 268 38.19 -23.13 -13.46
N GLY A 269 39.03 -22.68 -12.51
CA GLY A 269 40.42 -22.28 -12.77
C GLY A 269 40.54 -21.02 -13.64
N GLN A 270 39.50 -20.20 -13.73
CA GLN A 270 39.48 -18.97 -14.53
C GLN A 270 39.92 -17.75 -13.70
N PRO A 271 40.60 -16.76 -14.33
CA PRO A 271 40.98 -15.54 -13.64
C PRO A 271 39.77 -14.67 -13.29
N TRP A 272 39.87 -13.98 -12.16
CA TRP A 272 38.90 -12.99 -11.67
C TRP A 272 39.66 -11.78 -11.11
N THR A 273 39.48 -10.63 -11.74
CA THR A 273 40.13 -9.37 -11.36
C THR A 273 39.17 -8.42 -10.66
N GLU A 274 39.70 -7.41 -9.96
CA GLU A 274 38.87 -6.33 -9.38
C GLU A 274 38.14 -5.51 -10.47
N GLU A 275 38.71 -5.42 -11.67
CA GLU A 275 38.07 -4.76 -12.81
C GLU A 275 36.86 -5.55 -13.30
N ASP A 276 36.96 -6.89 -13.37
CA ASP A 276 35.83 -7.76 -13.68
C ASP A 276 34.70 -7.61 -12.65
N GLU A 277 35.08 -7.52 -11.37
CA GLU A 277 34.13 -7.32 -10.28
C GLU A 277 33.40 -5.99 -10.39
N THR A 278 34.13 -4.91 -10.68
CA THR A 278 33.55 -3.57 -10.86
C THR A 278 32.62 -3.53 -12.08
N LYS A 279 33.04 -4.12 -13.20
CA LYS A 279 32.24 -4.24 -14.43
C LYS A 279 30.95 -5.04 -14.22
N LEU A 280 30.98 -6.05 -13.36
CA LEU A 280 29.79 -6.81 -12.99
C LEU A 280 28.88 -6.03 -12.04
N LYS A 281 29.43 -5.38 -11.01
CA LYS A 281 28.65 -4.67 -9.98
C LYS A 281 27.95 -3.42 -10.50
N ALA A 282 28.62 -2.60 -11.31
CA ALA A 282 28.11 -1.31 -11.76
C ALA A 282 26.71 -1.36 -12.43
N PRO A 283 26.46 -2.23 -13.43
CA PRO A 283 25.13 -2.31 -14.06
C PRO A 283 24.05 -2.81 -13.11
N ILE A 284 24.38 -3.71 -12.17
CA ILE A 284 23.44 -4.24 -11.17
C ILE A 284 23.00 -3.14 -10.22
N VAL A 285 23.94 -2.37 -9.67
CA VAL A 285 23.63 -1.25 -8.77
C VAL A 285 22.74 -0.23 -9.47
N LYS A 286 23.08 0.14 -10.71
CA LYS A 286 22.29 1.08 -11.51
C LYS A 286 20.88 0.56 -11.80
N GLN A 287 20.74 -0.74 -12.09
CA GLN A 287 19.44 -1.37 -12.27
C GLN A 287 18.59 -1.27 -11.01
N PHE A 288 19.16 -1.65 -9.86
CA PHE A 288 18.45 -1.59 -8.57
C PHE A 288 18.08 -0.15 -8.19
N GLU A 289 18.96 0.83 -8.39
CA GLU A 289 18.65 2.23 -8.10
C GLU A 289 17.44 2.74 -8.90
N ARG A 290 17.36 2.36 -10.19
CA ARG A 290 16.26 2.69 -11.08
C ARG A 290 14.97 1.97 -10.69
N GLU A 291 15.04 0.67 -10.48
CA GLU A 291 13.86 -0.18 -10.28
C GLU A 291 13.31 -0.10 -8.85
N SER A 292 14.13 0.35 -7.91
CA SER A 292 13.68 0.60 -6.53
C SER A 292 13.07 1.97 -6.30
N ASP A 293 13.12 2.84 -7.28
CA ASP A 293 12.61 4.20 -7.17
C ASP A 293 11.08 4.25 -7.02
N CYS A 294 10.60 5.19 -6.22
CA CYS A 294 9.16 5.36 -5.97
C CYS A 294 8.38 5.58 -7.28
N TYR A 295 8.90 6.37 -8.23
CA TYR A 295 8.25 6.57 -9.52
C TYR A 295 8.16 5.29 -10.35
N TYR A 296 9.17 4.40 -10.24
CA TYR A 296 9.17 3.12 -10.94
C TYR A 296 8.07 2.19 -10.39
N ALA A 297 7.90 2.18 -9.06
CA ALA A 297 6.91 1.40 -8.34
C ALA A 297 5.47 1.89 -8.63
N THR A 298 5.22 3.19 -8.49
CA THR A 298 3.88 3.78 -8.71
C THR A 298 3.44 3.62 -10.16
N ALA A 299 4.36 3.77 -11.13
CA ALA A 299 4.06 3.53 -12.55
C ALA A 299 3.58 2.08 -12.86
N ARG A 300 3.75 1.15 -11.90
CA ARG A 300 3.34 -0.26 -12.00
C ARG A 300 2.29 -0.66 -10.97
N LEU A 301 1.70 0.30 -10.27
CA LEU A 301 0.65 0.10 -9.26
C LEU A 301 1.07 -0.84 -8.12
N TRP A 302 2.36 -0.83 -7.78
CA TRP A 302 2.87 -1.52 -6.58
C TRP A 302 2.40 -0.83 -5.30
N ASP A 303 2.16 0.47 -5.40
CA ASP A 303 1.48 1.35 -4.46
C ASP A 303 0.28 2.03 -5.17
N ASP A 304 -0.58 2.66 -4.37
CA ASP A 304 -1.75 3.41 -4.80
C ASP A 304 -1.46 4.91 -4.99
N GLY A 305 -0.19 5.32 -4.86
CA GLY A 305 0.25 6.68 -5.10
C GLY A 305 1.41 7.13 -4.20
N ILE A 306 2.21 8.03 -4.77
CA ILE A 306 3.18 8.83 -4.04
C ILE A 306 2.42 9.98 -3.38
N ILE A 307 2.62 10.18 -2.08
CA ILE A 307 2.01 11.28 -1.32
C ILE A 307 3.07 12.19 -0.72
N ASP A 308 2.72 13.47 -0.54
CA ASP A 308 3.54 14.38 0.25
C ASP A 308 3.61 13.88 1.71
N PRO A 309 4.81 13.80 2.33
CA PRO A 309 4.93 13.50 3.75
C PRO A 309 3.99 14.31 4.66
N ALA A 310 3.79 15.60 4.39
CA ALA A 310 2.91 16.46 5.18
C ALA A 310 1.42 16.12 5.02
N ASP A 311 1.01 15.53 3.89
CA ASP A 311 -0.36 15.09 3.64
C ASP A 311 -0.70 13.73 4.29
N THR A 312 0.30 13.05 4.88
CA THR A 312 0.14 11.70 5.44
C THR A 312 -1.07 11.57 6.37
N ARG A 313 -1.24 12.51 7.33
CA ARG A 313 -2.37 12.48 8.27
C ARG A 313 -3.71 12.51 7.55
N LYS A 314 -3.87 13.45 6.62
CA LYS A 314 -5.08 13.61 5.79
C LYS A 314 -5.38 12.36 4.98
N VAL A 315 -4.39 11.82 4.28
CA VAL A 315 -4.54 10.61 3.46
C VAL A 315 -4.94 9.42 4.33
N LEU A 316 -4.25 9.17 5.44
CA LEU A 316 -4.57 8.08 6.36
C LEU A 316 -5.99 8.23 6.96
N GLY A 317 -6.39 9.46 7.31
CA GLY A 317 -7.73 9.77 7.80
C GLY A 317 -8.84 9.42 6.81
N LEU A 318 -8.71 9.88 5.57
CA LEU A 318 -9.66 9.59 4.49
C LEU A 318 -9.69 8.09 4.18
N SER A 319 -8.53 7.44 4.12
CA SER A 319 -8.44 6.00 3.91
C SER A 319 -9.12 5.21 5.04
N LEU A 320 -8.89 5.57 6.30
CA LEU A 320 -9.57 4.93 7.44
C LEU A 320 -11.10 5.07 7.32
N SER A 321 -11.59 6.30 7.12
CA SER A 321 -13.01 6.59 6.95
C SER A 321 -13.64 5.76 5.82
N ALA A 322 -12.97 5.69 4.66
CA ALA A 322 -13.43 4.89 3.53
C ALA A 322 -13.48 3.38 3.86
N THR A 323 -12.46 2.85 4.55
CA THR A 323 -12.40 1.41 4.86
C THR A 323 -13.42 0.94 5.88
N LEU A 324 -13.85 1.83 6.79
CA LEU A 324 -14.84 1.52 7.82
C LEU A 324 -16.27 1.50 7.27
N LYS A 325 -16.46 1.87 6.00
CA LYS A 325 -17.76 1.76 5.32
C LYS A 325 -18.16 0.30 5.03
N SER A 326 -17.24 -0.65 5.23
CA SER A 326 -17.50 -2.09 5.20
C SER A 326 -17.44 -2.69 6.61
N PRO A 327 -18.33 -3.65 6.97
CA PRO A 327 -18.29 -4.30 8.26
C PRO A 327 -16.97 -5.05 8.48
N ILE A 328 -16.42 -4.96 9.69
CA ILE A 328 -15.18 -5.64 10.05
C ILE A 328 -15.48 -7.12 10.38
N GLU A 329 -15.04 -8.00 9.49
CA GLU A 329 -15.11 -9.46 9.66
C GLU A 329 -14.28 -9.94 10.86
N ASP A 330 -14.70 -11.05 11.45
CA ASP A 330 -13.91 -11.71 12.50
C ASP A 330 -12.66 -12.38 11.90
N THR A 331 -11.54 -12.22 12.60
CA THR A 331 -10.25 -12.78 12.16
C THR A 331 -10.10 -14.22 12.62
N LYS A 332 -9.75 -15.11 11.69
CA LYS A 332 -9.32 -16.49 11.99
C LYS A 332 -7.88 -16.67 11.54
N PHE A 333 -6.97 -16.84 12.50
CA PHE A 333 -5.56 -17.08 12.22
C PHE A 333 -5.31 -18.50 11.70
N GLY A 334 -4.28 -18.64 10.87
CA GLY A 334 -3.69 -19.92 10.52
C GLY A 334 -2.90 -20.52 11.68
N VAL A 335 -2.21 -21.64 11.43
CA VAL A 335 -1.36 -22.27 12.44
C VAL A 335 -0.13 -21.40 12.70
N PHE A 336 0.03 -20.94 13.94
CA PHE A 336 1.28 -20.32 14.38
C PHE A 336 2.34 -21.38 14.68
N ARG A 337 3.50 -21.27 14.02
CA ARG A 337 4.67 -22.12 14.31
C ARG A 337 5.35 -21.62 15.58
N MET A 338 5.11 -22.26 16.73
CA MET A 338 5.65 -21.87 18.04
C MET A 338 7.17 -21.98 18.14
#